data_AF-A0A6G7A9Y5-F1
#
_entry.id   AF-A0A6G7A9Y5-F1
#
_cell.length_a   1.000
_cell.length_b   1.000
_cell.length_c   1.000
_cell.angle_alpha   90.00
_cell.angle_beta   90.00
_cell.angle_gamma   90.00
#
_symmetry.space_group_name_H-M   'P 1'
#
loop_
_entity.id
_entity.type
_entity.pdbx_description
1 polymer ?
#
loop_
_entity_poly.entity_id
_entity_poly.type
_entity_poly.pdbx_seq_one_letter_code
_entity_poly.pdbx_strand_id
1 'polypeptide(L)'
;MGVACGQFFVTPAYASVQEQVRARNGTDQSDLHLVAYHLGQPLPAMAVSILDLRQECGEDAIEVSVLGIAYPLYQQLFPEAVAAYEQQTLD
;
A
#
# COMPACT_ATOMS: atom_id res chain seq x y z
N MET A 1 -8.25 -1.31 -11.96
CA MET A 1 -7.60 -0.61 -10.84
C MET A 1 -6.60 -1.56 -10.23
N GLY A 2 -5.38 -1.10 -10.02
CA GLY A 2 -4.30 -1.92 -9.57
C GLY A 2 -4.07 -1.82 -8.06
N VAL A 3 -4.01 -2.96 -7.36
CA VAL A 3 -3.74 -3.00 -5.92
C VAL A 3 -2.42 -3.75 -5.72
N ALA A 4 -1.45 -3.09 -5.11
CA ALA A 4 -0.26 -3.76 -4.60
C ALA A 4 -0.63 -4.47 -3.29
N CYS A 5 -0.47 -5.79 -3.22
CA CYS A 5 -0.64 -6.56 -1.98
C CYS A 5 0.63 -7.36 -1.67
N GLY A 6 0.96 -7.51 -0.40
CA GLY A 6 2.17 -8.22 0.03
C GLY A 6 2.37 -8.16 1.55
N GLN A 7 3.32 -8.95 2.05
CA GLN A 7 3.74 -8.86 3.45
C GLN A 7 4.72 -7.70 3.62
N PHE A 8 4.38 -6.78 4.51
CA PHE A 8 5.25 -5.67 4.88
C PHE A 8 5.92 -5.96 6.22
N PHE A 9 7.24 -5.80 6.28
CA PHE A 9 7.99 -5.90 7.51
C PHE A 9 8.16 -4.52 8.12
N VAL A 10 7.61 -4.35 9.32
CA VAL A 10 7.69 -3.12 10.08
C VAL A 10 9.14 -2.86 10.46
N THR A 11 9.72 -1.76 9.97
CA THR A 11 11.03 -1.31 10.45
C THR A 11 10.88 -0.59 11.79
N PRO A 12 11.94 -0.48 12.62
CA PRO A 12 11.89 0.31 13.85
C PRO A 12 11.44 1.76 13.65
N ALA A 13 11.60 2.31 12.45
CA ALA A 13 11.13 3.66 12.12
C ALA A 13 9.61 3.79 12.20
N TYR A 14 8.85 2.72 11.96
CA TYR A 14 7.39 2.76 12.07
C TYR A 14 6.89 3.10 13.47
N ALA A 15 7.62 2.67 14.52
CA ALA A 15 7.27 3.00 15.91
C ALA A 15 7.13 4.52 16.14
N SER A 16 7.82 5.35 15.34
CA SER A 16 7.72 6.82 15.44
C SER A 16 6.39 7.40 14.92
N VAL A 17 5.68 6.67 14.06
CA VAL A 17 4.41 7.09 13.43
C VAL A 17 3.23 6.18 13.80
N GLN A 18 3.48 5.05 14.46
CA GLN A 18 2.50 4.01 14.76
C GLN A 18 1.27 4.53 15.50
N GLU A 19 1.45 5.36 16.54
CA GLU A 19 0.31 5.94 17.28
C GLU A 19 -0.52 6.90 16.43
N GLN A 20 0.10 7.60 15.48
CA GLN A 20 -0.59 8.51 14.56
C GLN A 20 -1.42 7.74 13.52
N VAL A 21 -0.88 6.61 13.05
CA VAL A 21 -1.60 5.66 12.17
C VAL A 21 -2.78 5.05 12.91
N ARG A 22 -2.56 4.58 14.15
CA ARG A 22 -3.61 4.02 15.03
C ARG A 22 -4.75 5.00 15.29
N ALA A 23 -4.42 6.25 15.60
CA ALA A 23 -5.42 7.29 15.82
C ALA A 23 -6.30 7.56 14.59
N ARG A 24 -5.82 7.23 13.38
CA ARG A 24 -6.51 7.41 12.10
C ARG A 24 -6.91 6.08 11.45
N ASN A 25 -6.97 5.00 12.23
CA ASN A 25 -7.23 3.67 11.69
C ASN A 25 -8.61 3.63 10.99
N GLY A 26 -8.63 3.21 9.73
CA GLY A 26 -9.86 3.17 8.92
C GLY A 26 -10.46 4.55 8.55
N THR A 27 -9.72 5.64 8.76
CA THR A 27 -10.15 7.01 8.43
C THR A 27 -9.15 7.70 7.49
N ASP A 28 -9.39 8.97 7.16
CA ASP A 28 -8.49 9.75 6.31
C ASP A 28 -7.09 9.89 6.95
N GLN A 29 -6.06 9.62 6.15
CA GLN A 29 -4.64 9.68 6.53
C GLN A 29 -3.84 10.65 5.66
N SER A 30 -4.52 11.51 4.88
CA SER A 30 -3.87 12.44 3.95
C SER A 30 -2.86 13.40 4.61
N ASP A 31 -3.05 13.70 5.90
CA ASP A 31 -2.18 14.57 6.70
C ASP A 31 -0.89 13.88 7.19
N LEU A 32 -0.80 12.55 7.10
CA LEU A 32 0.41 11.80 7.43
C LEU A 32 1.48 11.89 6.33
N HIS A 33 1.13 12.40 5.15
CA HIS A 33 2.03 12.59 4.00
C HIS A 33 2.85 11.32 3.68
N LEU A 34 2.20 10.16 3.72
CA LEU A 34 2.84 8.86 3.48
C LEU A 34 3.29 8.74 2.01
N VAL A 35 4.50 8.20 1.81
CA VAL A 35 5.10 7.99 0.48
C VAL A 35 5.64 6.57 0.39
N ALA A 36 5.24 5.85 -0.66
CA ALA A 36 5.81 4.54 -0.99
C ALA A 36 7.08 4.73 -1.82
N TYR A 37 8.06 3.85 -1.65
CA TYR A 37 9.30 3.85 -2.42
C TYR A 37 9.50 2.51 -3.14
N HIS A 38 9.97 2.57 -4.38
CA HIS A 38 10.40 1.41 -5.16
C HIS A 38 11.84 1.63 -5.63
N LEU A 39 12.74 0.69 -5.30
CA LEU A 39 14.18 0.78 -5.63
C LEU A 39 14.82 2.13 -5.22
N GLY A 40 14.42 2.65 -4.05
CA GLY A 40 14.93 3.92 -3.51
C GLY A 40 14.37 5.18 -4.16
N GLN A 41 13.44 5.05 -5.11
CA GLN A 41 12.74 6.18 -5.73
C GLN A 41 11.30 6.29 -5.20
N PRO A 42 10.79 7.50 -4.97
CA PRO A 42 9.39 7.68 -4.57
C PRO A 42 8.48 7.20 -5.68
N LEU A 43 7.49 6.39 -5.31
CA LEU A 43 6.52 5.83 -6.22
C LEU A 43 5.38 6.84 -6.42
N PRO A 44 5.14 7.33 -7.64
CA PRO A 44 4.02 8.23 -7.91
C PRO A 44 2.69 7.45 -7.80
N ALA A 45 2.00 7.70 -6.70
CA ALA A 45 0.69 7.15 -6.36
C ALA A 45 -0.21 8.29 -5.89
N MET A 46 -1.53 8.10 -6.00
CA MET A 46 -2.50 9.10 -5.53
C MET A 46 -2.60 9.10 -4.00
N ALA A 47 -2.50 7.93 -3.37
CA ALA A 47 -2.61 7.80 -1.92
C ALA A 47 -1.82 6.58 -1.41
N VAL A 48 -1.32 6.71 -0.18
CA VAL A 48 -0.75 5.63 0.60
C VAL A 48 -1.43 5.66 1.97
N SER A 49 -1.89 4.51 2.45
CA SER A 49 -2.53 4.38 3.77
C SER A 49 -2.04 3.13 4.49
N ILE A 50 -2.09 3.17 5.81
CA ILE A 50 -1.77 2.02 6.67
C ILE A 50 -2.97 1.71 7.55
N LEU A 51 -3.46 0.48 7.49
CA LEU A 51 -4.52 -0.04 8.34
C LEU A 51 -3.88 -0.85 9.46
N ASP A 52 -4.21 -0.53 10.72
CA ASP A 52 -3.88 -1.34 11.88
C ASP A 52 -4.88 -2.50 11.96
N LEU A 53 -4.36 -3.73 11.89
CA LEU A 53 -5.11 -4.98 11.88
C LEU A 53 -4.85 -5.81 13.15
N ARG A 54 -4.38 -5.17 14.22
CA ARG A 54 -3.89 -5.91 15.39
C ARG A 54 -4.97 -6.71 16.10
N GLN A 55 -6.21 -6.22 16.07
CA GLN A 55 -7.33 -6.89 16.71
C GLN A 55 -7.71 -8.19 15.98
N GLU A 56 -7.51 -8.23 14.67
CA GLU A 56 -7.89 -9.33 13.80
C GLU A 56 -6.74 -10.30 13.54
N CYS A 57 -5.50 -9.80 13.51
CA CYS A 57 -4.35 -10.52 12.96
C CYS A 57 -3.11 -10.54 13.90
N GLY A 58 -3.18 -9.96 15.10
CA GLY A 58 -2.12 -9.97 16.12
C GLY A 58 -1.33 -8.66 16.21
N GLU A 59 -0.60 -8.44 17.32
CA GLU A 59 -0.08 -7.11 17.75
C GLU A 59 0.66 -6.27 16.69
N ASP A 60 1.39 -6.91 15.77
CA ASP A 60 2.17 -6.23 14.73
C ASP A 60 1.51 -6.23 13.34
N ALA A 61 0.26 -6.70 13.25
CA ALA A 61 -0.43 -6.81 11.98
C ALA A 61 -0.87 -5.45 11.45
N ILE A 62 -0.39 -5.14 10.25
CA ILE A 62 -0.79 -3.96 9.48
C ILE A 62 -1.05 -4.36 8.02
N GLU A 63 -1.88 -3.58 7.35
CA GLU A 63 -2.01 -3.58 5.89
C GLU A 63 -1.54 -2.23 5.36
N VAL A 64 -0.77 -2.24 4.26
CA VAL A 64 -0.38 -1.03 3.55
C VAL A 64 -1.04 -1.03 2.19
N SER A 65 -1.78 0.02 1.88
CA SER A 65 -2.45 0.20 0.60
C SER A 65 -1.78 1.32 -0.17
N VAL A 66 -1.44 1.08 -1.43
CA VAL A 66 -0.92 2.09 -2.37
C VAL A 66 -1.87 2.18 -3.55
N LEU A 67 -2.51 3.34 -3.73
CA LEU A 67 -3.60 3.52 -4.68
C LEU A 67 -3.23 4.52 -5.78
N GLY A 68 -3.79 4.30 -6.97
CA GLY A 68 -3.68 5.26 -8.08
C GLY A 68 -2.29 5.32 -8.73
N ILE A 69 -1.54 4.22 -8.72
CA ILE A 69 -0.34 4.10 -9.55
C ILE A 69 -0.80 4.08 -11.02
N ALA A 70 -0.35 5.06 -11.81
CA ALA A 70 -0.77 5.23 -13.19
C ALA A 70 -0.04 4.27 -14.15
N TYR A 71 -0.64 4.03 -15.32
CA TYR A 71 0.06 3.42 -16.46
C TYR A 71 1.09 4.41 -17.04
N PRO A 72 2.23 3.93 -17.58
CA PRO A 72 2.63 2.52 -17.73
C PRO A 72 3.29 1.92 -16.49
N LEU A 73 3.57 2.72 -15.45
CA LEU A 73 4.31 2.30 -14.27
C LEU A 73 3.66 1.12 -13.54
N TYR A 74 2.32 1.12 -13.41
CA TYR A 74 1.61 0.00 -12.79
C TYR A 74 1.91 -1.35 -13.48
N GLN A 75 1.91 -1.38 -14.81
CA GLN A 75 2.23 -2.58 -15.59
C GLN A 75 3.69 -3.02 -15.42
N GLN A 76 4.61 -2.08 -15.29
CA GLN A 76 6.02 -2.39 -15.06
C GLN A 76 6.24 -3.03 -13.69
N LEU A 77 5.47 -2.62 -12.67
CA LEU A 77 5.59 -3.11 -11.30
C LEU A 77 4.85 -4.43 -11.06
N PHE A 78 3.71 -4.62 -11.73
CA PHE A 78 2.84 -5.78 -11.55
C PHE A 78 2.46 -6.41 -12.90
N PRO A 79 3.43 -6.87 -13.70
CA PRO A 79 3.16 -7.37 -15.05
C PRO A 79 2.24 -8.60 -15.06
N GLU A 80 2.38 -9.49 -14.07
CA GLU A 80 1.53 -10.69 -13.95
C GLU A 80 0.09 -10.32 -13.61
N ALA A 81 -0.12 -9.30 -12.76
CA ALA A 81 -1.46 -8.85 -12.40
C ALA A 81 -2.18 -8.20 -13.59
N VAL A 82 -1.45 -7.45 -14.43
CA VAL A 82 -1.99 -6.90 -15.67
C VAL A 82 -2.33 -8.02 -16.65
N ALA A 83 -1.41 -8.98 -16.87
CA ALA A 83 -1.65 -10.10 -17.76
C ALA A 83 -2.87 -10.96 -17.33
N ALA A 84 -3.02 -11.22 -16.04
CA ALA A 84 -4.17 -11.96 -15.51
C ALA A 84 -5.49 -11.21 -15.73
N TYR A 85 -5.50 -9.89 -15.56
CA TYR A 85 -6.68 -9.07 -15.84
C TYR A 85 -7.03 -9.07 -17.33
N GLU A 86 -6.03 -8.89 -18.21
CA GLU A 86 -6.23 -8.91 -19.66
C GLU A 86 -6.83 -10.23 -20.14
N GLN A 87 -6.36 -11.36 -19.59
CA GLN A 87 -6.91 -12.69 -19.87
C GLN A 87 -8.37 -12.86 -19.43
N GLN A 88 -8.80 -12.21 -18.34
CA GLN A 88 -10.20 -12.26 -17.87
C GLN A 88 -11.15 -11.42 -18.72
N THR A 89 -10.65 -10.40 -19.42
CA THR A 89 -11.46 -9.56 -20.34
C THR A 89 -11.64 -10.14 -21.74
N LEU A 90 -11.00 -11.27 -22.05
CA LEU A 90 -11.05 -11.93 -23.36
C LEU A 90 -12.00 -13.15 -23.42
N ASP A 91 -12.71 -13.46 -22.33
CA ASP A 91 -13.88 -14.35 -22.26
C ASP A 91 -15.18 -13.53 -22.12
#